data_AF-A0A950IVM0-F1
#
_entry.id   AF-A0A950IVM0-F1
#
_cell.length_a   1.000
_cell.length_b   1.000
_cell.length_c   1.000
_cell.angle_alpha   90.00
_cell.angle_beta   90.00
_cell.angle_gamma   90.00
#
_symmetry.space_group_name_H-M   'P 1'
#
loop_
_entity.id
_entity.type
_entity.pdbx_description
1 polymer ?
#
loop_
_entity_poly.entity_id
_entity_poly.type
_entity_poly.pdbx_seq_one_letter_code
_entity_poly.pdbx_strand_id
1 'polypeptide(L)'
;VLDEISGCNLSQRLCQYATAGGAESLGFDGGLLAAGRPADFLAIDLEDPSIAGNSSAELLPIVVFGLNRRAIKDVVVAGRHIYQSGLHPLTEEIVMQYKEVHRKVWGS
;
A
#
# COMPACT_ATOMS: atom_id res chain seq x y z
N VAL A 1 10.92 18.84 -14.30
CA VAL A 1 11.85 17.74 -14.01
C VAL A 1 12.05 17.71 -12.51
N LEU A 2 11.30 16.87 -11.80
CA LEU A 2 11.26 16.81 -10.32
C LEU A 2 12.21 15.75 -9.74
N ASP A 3 12.89 15.00 -10.60
CA ASP A 3 13.65 13.80 -10.22
C ASP A 3 15.01 14.05 -9.58
N GLU A 4 15.47 15.30 -9.51
CA GLU A 4 16.81 15.64 -9.00
C GLU A 4 16.80 16.59 -7.79
N ILE A 5 15.63 16.91 -7.24
CA ILE A 5 15.54 17.73 -6.04
C ILE A 5 15.94 16.86 -4.83
N SER A 6 17.03 17.24 -4.15
CA SER A 6 17.57 16.61 -2.94
C SER A 6 18.29 15.26 -3.14
N GLY A 7 18.70 14.92 -4.36
CA GLY A 7 19.54 13.73 -4.62
C GLY A 7 18.82 12.38 -4.58
N CYS A 8 17.48 12.39 -4.53
CA CYS A 8 16.62 11.21 -4.66
C CYS A 8 15.49 11.48 -5.65
N ASN A 9 15.07 10.44 -6.38
CA ASN A 9 14.04 10.59 -7.41
C ASN A 9 12.65 10.81 -6.80
N LEU A 10 11.68 11.28 -7.60
CA LEU A 10 10.36 11.65 -7.08
C LEU A 10 9.64 10.46 -6.42
N SER A 11 9.77 9.25 -6.97
CA SER A 11 9.14 8.04 -6.41
C SER A 11 9.66 7.71 -5.01
N GLN A 12 10.98 7.85 -4.77
CA GLN A 12 11.59 7.64 -3.47
C GLN A 12 11.05 8.62 -2.44
N ARG A 13 10.97 9.91 -2.80
CA ARG A 13 10.44 10.95 -1.91
C ARG A 13 8.99 10.72 -1.53
N LEU A 14 8.14 10.40 -2.52
CA LEU A 14 6.74 10.11 -2.28
C LEU A 14 6.55 8.87 -1.41
N CYS A 15 7.33 7.81 -1.66
CA CYS A 15 7.30 6.61 -0.83
C CYS A 15 7.74 6.91 0.62
N GLN A 16 8.81 7.68 0.80
CA GLN A 16 9.29 8.09 2.13
C GLN A 16 8.24 8.91 2.88
N TYR A 17 7.56 9.85 2.22
CA TYR A 17 6.47 10.62 2.82
C TYR A 17 5.26 9.75 3.16
N ALA A 18 4.92 8.78 2.31
CA ALA A 18 3.79 7.87 2.54
C ALA A 18 4.08 6.81 3.62
N THR A 19 5.34 6.60 4.00
CA THR A 19 5.77 5.58 4.98
C THR A 19 6.33 6.24 6.24
N ALA A 20 7.66 6.37 6.36
CA ALA A 20 8.33 6.92 7.54
C ALA A 20 7.84 8.34 7.89
N GLY A 21 7.67 9.22 6.90
CA GLY A 21 7.16 10.57 7.12
C GLY A 21 5.71 10.59 7.60
N GLY A 22 4.89 9.66 7.12
CA GLY A 22 3.51 9.47 7.58
C GLY A 22 3.46 8.98 9.02
N ALA A 23 4.30 7.99 9.36
CA ALA A 23 4.43 7.47 10.72
C ALA A 23 4.88 8.55 11.70
N GLU A 24 5.90 9.34 11.34
CA GLU A 24 6.34 10.51 12.11
C GLU A 24 5.21 11.52 12.33
N SER A 25 4.47 11.86 11.27
CA SER A 25 3.37 12.82 11.34
C SER A 25 2.23 12.35 12.26
N LEU A 26 2.02 11.03 12.37
CA LEU A 26 1.02 10.43 13.25
C LEU A 26 1.54 10.15 14.67
N GLY A 27 2.82 10.39 14.95
CA GLY A 27 3.46 9.97 16.21
C GLY A 27 3.44 8.45 16.41
N PHE A 28 3.40 7.70 15.32
CA PHE A 28 3.28 6.24 15.31
C PHE A 28 4.64 5.60 15.04
N ASP A 29 4.95 4.51 15.75
CA ASP A 29 6.13 3.70 15.47
C ASP A 29 5.86 2.80 14.25
N GLY A 30 6.28 3.25 13.06
CA GLY A 30 6.03 2.51 11.82
C GLY A 30 6.71 3.11 10.61
N GLY A 31 6.31 2.67 9.42
CA GLY A 31 6.82 3.20 8.15
C GLY A 31 8.27 2.81 7.82
N LEU A 32 8.89 1.93 8.60
CA LEU A 32 10.24 1.42 8.37
C LEU A 32 10.31 -0.09 8.59
N LEU A 33 10.84 -0.82 7.61
CA LEU A 33 11.16 -2.23 7.74
C LEU A 33 12.53 -2.40 8.40
N ALA A 34 12.54 -2.62 9.72
CA ALA A 34 13.75 -2.86 10.49
C ALA A 34 13.48 -3.79 11.68
N ALA A 35 14.51 -4.50 12.14
CA ALA A 35 14.40 -5.36 13.32
C ALA A 35 14.00 -4.53 14.56
N GLY A 36 13.07 -5.07 15.35
CA GLY A 36 12.53 -4.41 16.54
C GLY A 36 11.41 -3.39 16.27
N ARG A 37 11.04 -3.15 15.00
CA ARG A 37 9.89 -2.32 14.61
C ARG A 37 8.66 -3.19 14.30
N PRO A 38 7.44 -2.63 14.29
CA PRO A 38 6.27 -3.32 13.79
C PRO A 38 6.47 -3.84 12.36
N ALA A 39 6.05 -5.08 12.12
CA ALA A 39 6.11 -5.70 10.80
C ALA A 39 4.91 -5.24 9.96
N ASP A 40 5.02 -4.02 9.40
CA ASP A 40 4.04 -3.39 8.53
C ASP A 40 4.56 -3.36 7.08
N PHE A 41 3.98 -4.16 6.19
CA PHE A 41 4.38 -4.20 4.78
C PHE A 41 3.29 -4.79 3.90
N LEU A 42 3.51 -4.68 2.59
CA LEU A 42 2.70 -5.34 1.57
C LEU A 42 3.59 -6.20 0.67
N ALA A 43 3.02 -7.26 0.11
CA ALA A 43 3.66 -8.09 -0.90
C ALA A 43 3.04 -7.82 -2.27
N ILE A 44 3.90 -7.72 -3.29
CA ILE A 44 3.51 -7.42 -4.67
C ILE A 44 3.85 -8.64 -5.53
N ASP A 45 2.88 -9.03 -6.36
CA ASP A 45 3.05 -10.01 -7.42
C ASP A 45 3.80 -9.37 -8.60
N LEU A 46 5.05 -9.76 -8.78
CA LEU A 46 5.92 -9.24 -9.83
C LEU A 46 5.56 -9.77 -11.23
N GLU A 47 4.66 -10.75 -11.33
CA GLU A 47 4.15 -11.26 -12.60
C GLU A 47 2.85 -10.57 -13.05
N ASP A 48 2.30 -9.64 -12.24
CA ASP A 48 1.14 -8.85 -12.66
C ASP A 48 1.49 -7.96 -13.87
N PRO A 49 0.63 -7.87 -14.90
CA PRO A 49 0.93 -7.10 -16.11
C PRO A 49 1.28 -5.61 -15.89
N SER A 50 0.92 -5.03 -14.74
CA SER A 50 1.29 -3.65 -14.40
C SER A 50 2.74 -3.47 -13.94
N ILE A 51 3.46 -4.54 -13.61
CA ILE A 51 4.84 -4.50 -13.10
C ILE A 51 5.78 -5.55 -13.73
N ALA A 52 5.24 -6.58 -14.38
CA ALA A 52 6.02 -7.63 -15.02
C ALA A 52 7.05 -7.09 -16.02
N GLY A 53 8.25 -7.69 -16.01
CA GLY A 53 9.34 -7.37 -16.93
C GLY A 53 10.18 -6.14 -16.57
N ASN A 54 9.88 -5.44 -15.46
CA ASN A 54 10.63 -4.26 -15.04
C ASN A 54 11.90 -4.61 -14.25
N SER A 55 12.92 -3.75 -14.38
CA SER A 55 14.15 -3.91 -13.61
C SER A 55 13.97 -3.52 -12.15
N SER A 56 14.89 -3.96 -11.28
CA SER A 56 14.87 -3.61 -9.85
C SER A 56 14.88 -2.09 -9.59
N ALA A 57 15.54 -1.32 -10.46
CA ALA A 57 15.59 0.14 -10.39
C ALA A 57 14.25 0.81 -10.72
N GLU A 58 13.39 0.14 -11.49
CA GLU A 58 12.09 0.63 -11.94
C GLU A 58 10.93 0.19 -11.04
N LEU A 59 11.16 -0.78 -10.15
CA LEU A 59 10.12 -1.30 -9.25
C LEU A 59 9.47 -0.19 -8.42
N LEU A 60 10.26 0.63 -7.72
CA LEU A 60 9.69 1.68 -6.87
C LEU A 60 8.92 2.75 -7.66
N PRO A 61 9.45 3.31 -8.78
CA PRO A 61 8.68 4.16 -9.66
C PRO A 61 7.33 3.56 -10.07
N ILE A 62 7.30 2.29 -10.47
CA ILE A 62 6.05 1.63 -10.90
C ILE A 62 5.10 1.41 -9.74
N VAL A 63 5.61 1.01 -8.57
CA VAL A 63 4.80 0.89 -7.36
C VAL A 63 4.11 2.21 -7.01
N VAL A 64 4.81 3.33 -7.14
CA VAL A 64 4.28 4.66 -6.80
C VAL A 64 3.32 5.20 -7.85
N PHE A 65 3.57 4.97 -9.15
CA PHE A 65 2.85 5.67 -10.22
C PHE A 65 1.98 4.80 -11.13
N GLY A 66 2.25 3.50 -11.25
CA GLY A 66 1.68 2.65 -12.31
C GLY A 66 1.07 1.32 -11.86
N LEU A 67 1.28 0.91 -10.61
CA LEU A 67 0.87 -0.40 -10.12
C LEU A 67 -0.66 -0.55 -10.11
N ASN A 68 -1.13 -1.68 -10.62
CA ASN A 68 -2.52 -2.07 -10.43
C ASN A 68 -2.72 -2.59 -9.00
N ARG A 69 -3.76 -2.13 -8.31
CA ARG A 69 -4.10 -2.61 -6.95
C ARG A 69 -4.22 -4.14 -6.83
N ARG A 70 -4.55 -4.85 -7.91
CA ARG A 70 -4.64 -6.33 -7.93
C ARG A 70 -3.29 -7.04 -7.79
N ALA A 71 -2.19 -6.33 -8.06
CA ALA A 71 -0.84 -6.83 -7.87
C ALA A 71 -0.47 -6.95 -6.38
N ILE A 72 -1.14 -6.22 -5.48
CA ILE A 72 -0.97 -6.40 -4.04
C ILE A 72 -1.63 -7.72 -3.64
N LYS A 73 -0.85 -8.66 -3.08
CA LYS A 73 -1.36 -9.99 -2.67
C LYS A 73 -1.57 -10.08 -1.18
N ASP A 74 -0.65 -9.53 -0.42
CA ASP A 74 -0.67 -9.59 1.03
C ASP A 74 -0.45 -8.21 1.62
N VAL A 75 -1.14 -7.93 2.72
CA VAL A 75 -0.86 -6.79 3.59
C VAL A 75 -0.75 -7.32 5.01
N VAL A 76 0.40 -7.05 5.63
CA VAL A 76 0.73 -7.43 6.99
C VAL A 76 0.79 -6.17 7.84
N VAL A 77 0.10 -6.18 8.97
CA VAL A 77 0.11 -5.09 9.96
C VAL A 77 0.44 -5.68 11.33
N ALA A 78 1.49 -5.16 11.97
CA ALA A 78 2.07 -5.65 13.22
C ALA A 78 2.29 -7.17 13.21
N GLY A 79 2.76 -7.71 12.07
CA GLY A 79 3.01 -9.14 11.89
C GLY A 79 1.76 -10.00 11.64
N ARG A 80 0.56 -9.40 11.51
CA ARG A 80 -0.68 -10.12 11.19
C ARG A 80 -1.10 -9.86 9.75
N HIS A 81 -1.41 -10.91 9.00
CA HIS A 81 -2.03 -10.78 7.70
C HIS A 81 -3.45 -10.23 7.85
N ILE A 82 -3.70 -9.03 7.30
CA ILE A 82 -5.03 -8.42 7.23
C ILE A 82 -5.64 -8.54 5.84
N TYR A 83 -4.80 -8.74 4.84
CA TYR A 83 -5.15 -9.01 3.46
C TYR A 83 -4.25 -10.14 2.98
N GLN A 84 -4.83 -11.18 2.40
CA GLN A 84 -4.09 -12.36 1.98
C GLN A 84 -4.65 -12.91 0.68
N SER A 85 -3.76 -13.30 -0.24
CA SER A 85 -4.14 -13.84 -1.55
C SER A 85 -5.13 -12.97 -2.32
N GLY A 86 -5.05 -11.64 -2.19
CA GLY A 86 -5.95 -10.73 -2.89
C GLY A 86 -7.31 -10.51 -2.22
N LEU A 87 -7.51 -10.94 -0.96
CA LEU A 87 -8.78 -10.82 -0.26
C LEU A 87 -8.62 -10.31 1.18
N HIS A 88 -9.50 -9.39 1.59
CA HIS A 88 -9.69 -9.06 3.00
C HIS A 88 -10.74 -10.00 3.60
N PRO A 89 -10.51 -10.66 4.76
CA PRO A 89 -11.42 -11.67 5.32
C PRO A 89 -12.86 -11.19 5.52
N LEU A 90 -13.03 -9.90 5.85
CA LEU A 90 -14.34 -9.29 6.12
C LEU A 90 -14.97 -8.61 4.89
N THR A 91 -14.45 -8.83 3.67
CA THR A 91 -14.90 -8.09 2.48
C THR A 91 -16.41 -8.18 2.28
N GLU A 92 -16.98 -9.38 2.37
CA GLU A 92 -18.42 -9.61 2.16
C GLU A 92 -19.29 -8.91 3.21
N GLU A 93 -18.92 -9.04 4.48
CA GLU A 93 -19.62 -8.40 5.60
C GLU A 93 -19.58 -6.87 5.49
N ILE A 94 -18.39 -6.29 5.28
CA ILE A 94 -18.20 -4.84 5.14
C ILE A 94 -19.05 -4.30 3.99
N VAL A 95 -19.03 -4.96 2.83
CA VAL A 95 -19.80 -4.53 1.65
C VAL A 95 -21.31 -4.64 1.91
N MET A 96 -21.77 -5.68 2.59
CA MET A 96 -23.18 -5.85 2.94
C MET A 96 -23.66 -4.74 3.88
N GLN A 97 -22.93 -4.51 4.97
CA GLN A 97 -23.27 -3.47 5.96
C GLN A 97 -23.23 -2.07 5.33
N TYR A 98 -22.23 -1.79 4.50
CA TYR A 98 -22.13 -0.54 3.76
C TYR A 98 -23.36 -0.32 2.86
N LYS A 99 -23.79 -1.33 2.09
CA LYS A 99 -24.98 -1.23 1.22
C LYS A 99 -26.26 -0.93 2.00
N GLU A 100 -26.41 -1.50 3.19
CA GLU A 100 -27.56 -1.27 4.04
C GLU A 100 -27.59 0.18 4.57
N VAL A 101 -26.45 0.68 5.08
CA VAL A 101 -26.33 2.09 5.50
C VAL A 101 -26.55 3.03 4.31
N HIS A 102 -25.96 2.72 3.16
CA HIS A 102 -26.14 3.50 1.95
C HIS A 102 -27.63 3.62 1.56
N ARG A 103 -28.37 2.51 1.57
CA ARG A 103 -29.81 2.54 1.26
C ARG A 103 -30.60 3.39 2.26
N LYS A 104 -30.26 3.34 3.55
CA LYS A 104 -30.93 4.14 4.58
C LYS A 104 -30.71 5.64 4.41
N VAL A 105 -29.52 6.06 4.01
CA VAL A 105 -29.16 7.49 3.92
C VAL A 105 -29.50 8.09 2.55
N TRP A 106 -29.42 7.31 1.46
CA TRP A 106 -29.61 7.81 0.08
C TRP A 106 -30.76 7.16 -0.69
N GLY A 107 -31.50 6.23 -0.09
CA GLY A 107 -32.60 5.50 -0.75
C GLY A 107 -33.99 6.12 -0.61
N SER A 108 -34.10 7.35 -0.09
CA SER A 108 -35.35 8.14 -0.04
C SER A 108 -35.57 8.93 -1.31
#